data_AF-A0A0H3JF46-F1
#
_entry.id   AF-A0A0H3JF46-F1
#
_cell.length_a   1.000
_cell.length_b   1.000
_cell.length_c   1.000
_cell.angle_alpha   90.00
_cell.angle_beta   90.00
_cell.angle_gamma   90.00
#
_symmetry.space_group_name_H-M   'P 1'
#
loop_
_entity.id
_entity.type
_entity.pdbx_description
1 polymer ?
#
loop_
_entity_poly.entity_id
_entity_poly.type
_entity_poly.pdbx_seq_one_letter_code
_entity_poly.pdbx_strand_id
1 'polypeptide(L)'
;MGRPDWRAMLAGMTSTEYADWRRFYCTHYFQDTQLDAHFSGLMYAVLSLFFGDPDMHPADFSLLAPACEEEQTEMPDEEEMLMQKATGVAGGVRFGGDGGRDISPSADVVDVSEDDVALMMASAGISGGVRYVPASG
;
A
#
# COMPACT_ATOMS: atom_id res chain seq x y z
N MET A 1 -19.40 -20.49 28.26
CA MET A 1 -20.83 -20.07 28.22
C MET A 1 -21.35 -20.39 26.83
N GLY A 2 -22.39 -21.24 26.70
CA GLY A 2 -22.95 -21.60 25.39
C GLY A 2 -23.65 -20.42 24.72
N ARG A 3 -23.73 -20.42 23.38
CA ARG A 3 -24.51 -19.42 22.62
C ARG A 3 -25.96 -19.41 23.15
N PRO A 4 -26.55 -18.24 23.41
CA PRO A 4 -27.95 -18.15 23.78
C PRO A 4 -28.83 -18.81 22.71
N ASP A 5 -29.63 -19.80 23.11
CA ASP A 5 -30.56 -20.47 22.20
C ASP A 5 -31.85 -19.65 22.09
N TRP A 6 -31.85 -18.71 21.15
CA TRP A 6 -33.02 -17.88 20.84
C TRP A 6 -34.23 -18.72 20.40
N ARG A 7 -34.03 -19.95 19.88
CA ARG A 7 -35.13 -20.84 19.48
C ARG A 7 -35.84 -21.39 20.70
N ALA A 8 -35.08 -21.83 21.70
CA ALA A 8 -35.64 -22.25 22.99
C ALA A 8 -36.35 -21.09 23.70
N MET A 9 -35.76 -19.89 23.65
CA MET A 9 -36.39 -18.67 24.17
C MET A 9 -37.73 -18.38 23.50
N LEU A 10 -37.79 -18.35 22.16
CA LEU A 10 -39.03 -18.10 21.42
C LEU A 10 -40.07 -19.20 21.61
N ALA A 11 -39.64 -20.47 21.68
CA ALA A 11 -40.54 -21.60 21.93
C ALA A 11 -41.17 -21.56 23.33
N GLY A 12 -40.49 -20.92 24.29
CA GLY A 12 -41.00 -20.71 25.65
C GLY A 12 -41.92 -19.51 25.80
N MET A 13 -41.99 -18.60 24.82
CA MET A 13 -42.86 -17.42 24.89
C MET A 13 -44.29 -17.74 24.49
N THR A 14 -45.22 -17.21 25.27
CA THR A 14 -46.64 -17.17 24.89
C THR A 14 -46.88 -16.16 23.78
N SER A 15 -47.99 -16.35 23.03
CA SER A 15 -48.39 -15.40 21.98
C SER A 15 -48.66 -13.99 22.52
N THR A 16 -49.14 -13.89 23.77
CA THR A 16 -49.35 -12.62 24.46
C THR A 16 -48.04 -11.92 24.80
N GLU A 17 -47.06 -12.63 25.34
CA GLU A 17 -45.74 -12.06 25.62
C GLU A 17 -45.06 -11.60 24.33
N TYR A 18 -45.15 -12.38 23.25
CA TYR A 18 -44.64 -11.97 21.95
C TYR A 18 -45.32 -10.69 21.43
N ALA A 19 -46.64 -10.58 21.57
CA ALA A 19 -47.39 -9.39 21.17
C ALA A 19 -47.02 -8.15 22.01
N ASP A 20 -46.71 -8.33 23.28
CA ASP A 20 -46.25 -7.25 24.16
C ASP A 20 -44.84 -6.78 23.80
N TRP A 21 -43.94 -7.70 23.44
CA TRP A 21 -42.62 -7.34 22.90
C TRP A 21 -42.75 -6.51 21.63
N ARG A 22 -43.65 -6.90 20.72
CA ARG A 22 -43.93 -6.11 19.51
C ARG A 22 -44.35 -4.68 19.86
N ARG A 23 -45.25 -4.49 20.85
CA ARG A 23 -45.66 -3.16 21.31
C ARG A 23 -44.51 -2.38 21.95
N PHE A 24 -43.70 -3.05 22.77
CA PHE A 24 -42.55 -2.46 23.45
C PHE A 24 -41.53 -1.89 22.46
N TYR A 25 -41.16 -2.66 21.43
CA TYR A 25 -40.18 -2.21 20.43
C TYR A 25 -40.72 -1.16 19.45
N CYS A 26 -42.01 -0.79 19.51
CA CYS A 26 -42.52 0.37 18.76
C CYS A 26 -42.06 1.71 19.37
N THR A 27 -41.72 1.74 20.65
CA THR A 27 -41.24 2.96 21.35
C THR A 27 -39.84 2.82 21.91
N HIS A 28 -39.36 1.59 22.09
CA HIS A 28 -38.02 1.29 22.60
C HIS A 28 -37.18 0.67 21.48
N TYR A 29 -36.56 1.53 20.67
CA TYR A 29 -35.69 1.09 19.58
C TYR A 29 -34.39 0.49 20.10
N PHE A 30 -33.76 -0.34 19.28
CA PHE A 30 -32.39 -0.80 19.52
C PHE A 30 -31.43 0.37 19.49
N GLN A 31 -30.32 0.24 20.22
CA GLN A 31 -29.24 1.22 20.18
C GLN A 31 -28.58 1.23 18.80
N ASP A 32 -28.07 2.39 18.37
CA ASP A 32 -27.40 2.53 17.08
C ASP A 32 -26.22 1.55 16.93
N THR A 33 -25.47 1.34 18.02
CA THR A 33 -24.37 0.37 18.10
C THR A 33 -24.84 -1.08 17.87
N GLN A 34 -26.03 -1.43 18.33
CA GLN A 34 -26.60 -2.75 18.13
C GLN A 34 -27.10 -2.92 16.69
N LEU A 35 -27.76 -1.91 16.14
CA LEU A 35 -28.21 -1.92 14.74
C LEU A 35 -27.03 -2.02 13.78
N ASP A 36 -25.98 -1.28 14.07
CA ASP A 36 -24.74 -1.29 13.30
C ASP A 36 -24.04 -2.66 13.32
N ALA A 37 -23.91 -3.29 14.49
CA ALA A 37 -23.35 -4.63 14.59
C ALA A 37 -24.19 -5.69 13.83
N HIS A 38 -25.52 -5.54 13.81
CA HIS A 38 -26.39 -6.41 13.02
C HIS A 38 -26.26 -6.17 11.52
N PHE A 39 -26.20 -4.91 11.10
CA PHE A 39 -26.00 -4.53 9.71
C PHE A 39 -24.67 -5.06 9.18
N SER A 40 -23.59 -4.79 9.90
CA SER A 40 -22.23 -5.15 9.50
C SER A 40 -22.04 -6.67 9.45
N GLY A 41 -22.57 -7.40 10.43
CA GLY A 41 -22.60 -8.86 10.44
C GLY A 41 -23.44 -9.46 9.30
N LEU A 42 -24.56 -8.82 8.94
CA LEU A 42 -25.37 -9.25 7.79
C LEU A 42 -24.65 -9.03 6.47
N MET A 43 -24.04 -7.86 6.27
CA MET A 43 -23.26 -7.55 5.07
C MET A 43 -22.09 -8.51 4.91
N TYR A 44 -21.35 -8.76 5.99
CA TYR A 44 -20.31 -9.78 6.02
C TYR A 44 -20.84 -11.14 5.59
N ALA A 45 -21.92 -11.65 6.22
CA ALA A 45 -22.45 -12.96 5.87
C ALA A 45 -22.88 -13.07 4.40
N VAL A 46 -23.51 -12.02 3.85
CA VAL A 46 -23.92 -11.98 2.44
C VAL A 46 -22.69 -12.01 1.53
N LEU A 47 -21.70 -11.16 1.78
CA LEU A 47 -20.51 -11.05 0.93
C LEU A 47 -19.60 -12.26 1.06
N SER A 48 -19.49 -12.86 2.25
CA SER A 48 -18.71 -14.09 2.47
C SER A 48 -19.23 -15.24 1.62
N LEU A 49 -20.54 -15.31 1.37
CA LEU A 49 -21.13 -16.34 0.51
C LEU A 49 -20.70 -16.22 -0.96
N PHE A 50 -20.37 -15.01 -1.43
CA PHE A 50 -20.02 -14.77 -2.84
C PHE A 50 -18.52 -14.64 -3.09
N PHE A 51 -17.78 -13.99 -2.18
CA PHE A 51 -16.40 -13.56 -2.43
C PHE A 51 -15.34 -14.43 -1.75
N GLY A 52 -15.69 -15.14 -0.66
CA GLY A 52 -14.79 -16.10 0.00
C GLY A 52 -13.46 -15.50 0.49
N ASP A 53 -13.41 -14.19 0.72
CA ASP A 53 -12.23 -13.48 1.19
C ASP A 53 -11.90 -13.88 2.64
N PRO A 54 -10.70 -14.43 2.92
CA PRO A 54 -10.29 -14.85 4.27
C PRO A 54 -9.98 -13.68 5.22
N ASP A 55 -9.66 -12.49 4.70
CA ASP A 55 -9.26 -11.33 5.50
C ASP A 55 -10.44 -10.37 5.78
N MET A 56 -11.59 -10.61 5.16
CA MET A 56 -12.79 -9.82 5.36
C MET A 56 -13.34 -10.00 6.79
N HIS A 57 -13.64 -8.89 7.46
CA HIS A 57 -14.14 -8.87 8.83
C HIS A 57 -15.48 -8.11 8.92
N PRO A 58 -16.41 -8.48 9.84
CA PRO A 58 -17.65 -7.74 10.02
C PRO A 58 -17.46 -6.25 10.30
N ALA A 59 -16.37 -5.86 10.97
CA ALA A 59 -16.08 -4.45 11.28
C ALA A 59 -15.87 -3.59 10.03
N ASP A 60 -15.46 -4.16 8.89
CA ASP A 60 -15.23 -3.43 7.64
C ASP A 60 -16.52 -2.81 7.07
N PHE A 61 -17.68 -3.35 7.49
CA PHE A 61 -19.01 -2.90 7.09
C PHE A 61 -19.72 -2.10 8.19
N SER A 62 -19.08 -1.89 9.33
CA SER A 62 -19.63 -1.10 10.42
C SER A 62 -19.58 0.39 10.07
N LEU A 63 -20.70 1.08 10.24
CA LEU A 63 -20.85 2.52 10.06
C LEU A 63 -20.36 3.31 11.27
N LEU A 64 -20.34 2.68 12.44
CA LEU A 64 -19.97 3.29 13.72
C LEU A 64 -18.59 2.89 14.21
N ALA A 65 -18.00 1.84 13.63
CA ALA A 65 -16.61 1.50 13.89
C ALA A 65 -15.74 2.70 13.49
N PRO A 66 -14.72 3.04 14.30
CA PRO A 66 -13.66 3.91 13.83
C PRO A 66 -13.19 3.33 12.50
N ALA A 67 -12.97 4.18 11.50
CA ALA A 67 -12.20 3.77 10.35
C ALA A 67 -10.94 3.11 10.94
N CYS A 68 -10.70 1.84 10.59
CA CYS A 68 -9.41 1.25 10.87
C CYS A 68 -8.44 2.28 10.33
N GLU A 69 -7.65 2.90 11.20
CA GLU A 69 -6.47 3.59 10.74
C GLU A 69 -5.78 2.48 9.97
N GLU A 70 -5.90 2.48 8.63
CA GLU A 70 -5.00 1.72 7.77
C GLU A 70 -3.68 2.08 8.38
N GLU A 71 -3.15 1.12 9.16
CA GLU A 71 -2.04 1.29 10.08
C GLU A 71 -1.13 2.20 9.30
N GLN A 72 -1.05 3.48 9.72
CA GLN A 72 -0.37 4.50 8.94
C GLN A 72 1.00 3.89 8.83
N THR A 73 1.21 3.22 7.70
CA THR A 73 2.41 2.49 7.42
C THR A 73 3.20 3.71 7.15
N GLU A 74 3.89 4.18 8.20
CA GLU A 74 4.77 5.32 8.21
C GLU A 74 5.47 5.16 6.89
N MET A 75 5.04 5.98 5.91
CA MET A 75 5.36 5.69 4.52
C MET A 75 6.86 5.58 4.55
N PRO A 76 7.43 4.38 4.30
CA PRO A 76 8.84 4.18 4.55
C PRO A 76 9.53 5.29 3.78
N ASP A 77 10.48 5.96 4.43
CA ASP A 77 11.09 7.20 3.95
C ASP A 77 11.18 7.11 2.42
N GLU A 78 10.69 8.13 1.74
CA GLU A 78 10.68 8.17 0.28
C GLU A 78 12.05 7.75 -0.30
N GLU A 79 13.15 8.06 0.40
CA GLU A 79 14.49 7.56 0.11
C GLU A 79 14.65 6.02 0.25
N GLU A 80 14.16 5.41 1.33
CA GLU A 80 14.17 3.97 1.56
C GLU A 80 13.33 3.22 0.51
N MET A 81 12.15 3.75 0.17
CA MET A 81 11.29 3.16 -0.86
C MET A 81 11.94 3.25 -2.26
N LEU A 82 12.64 4.35 -2.56
CA LEU A 82 13.40 4.54 -3.79
C LEU A 82 14.63 3.60 -3.84
N MET A 83 15.33 3.43 -2.72
CA MET A 83 16.46 2.50 -2.57
C MET A 83 16.03 1.04 -2.77
N GLN A 84 14.87 0.66 -2.23
CA GLN A 84 14.29 -0.68 -2.37
C GLN A 84 13.84 -0.96 -3.82
N LYS A 85 13.27 0.04 -4.49
CA LYS A 85 12.97 -0.03 -5.94
C LYS A 85 14.25 -0.13 -6.78
N ALA A 86 15.30 0.61 -6.43
CA ALA A 86 16.57 0.60 -7.16
C ALA A 86 17.36 -0.70 -6.97
N THR A 87 17.24 -1.37 -5.82
CA THR A 87 17.91 -2.67 -5.56
C THR A 87 17.30 -3.82 -6.36
N GLY A 88 16.05 -3.70 -6.83
CA GLY A 88 15.44 -4.62 -7.80
C GLY A 88 15.82 -4.35 -9.26
N VAL A 89 16.47 -3.20 -9.56
CA VAL A 89 16.95 -2.90 -10.91
C VAL A 89 18.30 -3.61 -11.09
N ALA A 90 18.32 -4.61 -11.96
CA ALA A 90 19.55 -5.26 -12.40
C ALA A 90 20.46 -4.23 -13.08
N GLY A 91 21.38 -3.64 -12.32
CA GLY A 91 22.20 -2.53 -12.79
C GLY A 91 23.03 -1.76 -11.77
N GLY A 92 22.98 -2.10 -10.47
CA GLY A 92 24.00 -1.71 -9.46
C GLY A 92 24.02 -0.23 -9.03
N VAL A 93 23.59 0.04 -7.81
CA VAL A 93 23.81 1.32 -7.11
C VAL A 93 25.32 1.50 -6.86
N ARG A 94 25.89 2.63 -7.28
CA ARG A 94 27.26 3.04 -6.89
C ARG A 94 27.19 4.27 -6.00
N PHE A 95 27.44 4.06 -4.71
CA PHE A 95 27.69 5.15 -3.78
C PHE A 95 29.06 5.75 -4.08
N GLY A 96 29.08 6.98 -4.60
CA GLY A 96 30.30 7.75 -4.81
C GLY A 96 30.73 8.41 -3.51
N GLY A 97 31.45 7.68 -2.66
CA GLY A 97 32.25 8.28 -1.60
C GLY A 97 33.46 9.00 -2.19
N ASP A 98 33.68 10.23 -1.73
CA ASP A 98 34.81 11.10 -2.03
C ASP A 98 36.15 10.34 -1.99
N GLY A 99 36.99 10.56 -3.00
CA GLY A 99 38.25 9.84 -3.14
C GLY A 99 38.91 10.08 -4.49
N GLY A 100 39.49 11.27 -4.66
CA GLY A 100 40.35 11.58 -5.80
C GLY A 100 41.50 10.58 -5.95
N ARG A 101 41.77 10.19 -7.21
CA ARG A 101 43.10 9.80 -7.66
C ARG A 101 43.21 9.89 -9.17
N ASP A 102 44.31 10.48 -9.57
CA ASP A 102 44.69 10.89 -10.91
C ASP A 102 44.86 9.70 -11.85
N ILE A 103 44.44 9.85 -13.10
CA ILE A 103 44.89 9.01 -14.21
C ILE A 103 45.52 9.92 -15.25
N SER A 104 46.83 9.80 -15.39
CA SER A 104 47.67 10.52 -16.35
C SER A 104 47.22 10.28 -17.80
N PRO A 105 47.36 11.28 -18.68
CA PRO A 105 46.98 11.14 -20.08
C PRO A 105 48.06 10.38 -20.86
N SER A 106 47.69 9.27 -21.48
CA SER A 106 48.54 8.61 -22.49
C SER A 106 48.32 9.26 -23.84
N ALA A 107 49.43 9.52 -24.52
CA ALA A 107 49.55 10.22 -25.79
C ALA A 107 48.89 9.48 -26.97
N ASP A 108 48.22 10.25 -27.83
CA ASP A 108 48.45 10.28 -29.28
C ASP A 108 47.67 11.48 -29.87
N VAL A 109 48.41 12.49 -30.35
CA VAL A 109 47.85 13.76 -30.85
C VAL A 109 47.58 13.59 -32.35
N VAL A 110 46.38 13.14 -32.68
CA VAL A 110 45.83 13.29 -34.04
C VAL A 110 45.16 14.65 -34.10
N ASP A 111 45.39 15.41 -35.17
CA ASP A 111 44.87 16.76 -35.40
C ASP A 111 43.35 16.80 -35.20
N VAL A 112 42.91 17.32 -34.06
CA VAL A 112 41.51 17.38 -33.64
C VAL A 112 40.95 18.74 -34.05
N SER A 113 39.83 18.74 -34.77
CA SER A 113 39.11 19.96 -35.12
C SER A 113 38.64 20.71 -33.86
N GLU A 114 38.59 22.06 -33.88
CA GLU A 114 38.23 22.85 -32.69
C GLU A 114 36.85 22.45 -32.11
N ASP A 115 35.92 22.00 -32.95
CA ASP A 115 34.60 21.50 -32.56
C ASP A 115 34.68 20.16 -31.81
N ASP A 116 35.57 19.25 -32.21
CA ASP A 116 35.78 17.97 -31.54
C ASP A 116 36.47 18.14 -30.18
N VAL A 117 37.32 19.18 -30.03
CA VAL A 117 37.91 19.56 -28.74
C VAL A 117 36.82 20.05 -27.79
N ALA A 118 35.88 20.88 -28.27
CA ALA A 118 34.78 21.38 -27.46
C ALA A 118 33.86 20.24 -26.97
N LEU A 119 33.58 19.28 -27.84
CA LEU A 119 32.79 18.08 -27.49
C LEU A 119 33.52 17.16 -26.50
N MET A 120 34.83 16.97 -26.66
CA MET A 120 35.63 16.23 -25.69
C MET A 120 35.63 16.90 -24.31
N MET A 121 35.79 18.22 -24.25
CA MET A 121 35.75 18.98 -23.00
C MET A 121 34.37 18.93 -22.33
N ALA A 122 33.29 18.95 -23.10
CA ALA A 122 31.93 18.77 -22.58
C ALA A 122 31.72 17.36 -22.01
N SER A 123 32.33 16.34 -22.61
CA SER A 123 32.20 14.95 -22.17
C SER A 123 33.01 14.63 -20.91
N ALA A 124 34.09 15.37 -20.65
CA ALA A 124 34.96 15.16 -19.49
C ALA A 124 34.27 15.46 -18.13
N GLY A 125 33.15 16.20 -18.14
CA GLY A 125 32.31 16.44 -16.97
C GLY A 125 31.30 15.34 -16.66
N ILE A 126 31.16 14.32 -17.53
CA ILE A 126 30.17 13.25 -17.40
C ILE A 126 30.85 12.00 -16.83
N SER A 127 30.82 11.85 -15.51
CA SER A 127 31.32 10.65 -14.84
C SER A 127 30.40 9.45 -15.13
N GLY A 128 30.86 8.48 -15.93
CA GLY A 128 30.12 7.25 -16.26
C GLY A 128 30.15 6.78 -17.72
N GLY A 129 30.66 7.59 -18.65
CA GLY A 129 31.15 7.21 -19.99
C GLY A 129 30.24 6.43 -20.95
N VAL A 130 29.56 7.15 -21.86
CA VAL A 130 29.52 6.73 -23.28
C VAL A 130 30.76 7.35 -23.91
N ARG A 131 31.69 6.52 -24.39
CA ARG A 131 32.84 7.03 -25.16
C ARG A 131 32.34 7.43 -26.54
N TYR A 132 32.55 8.69 -26.92
CA TYR A 132 32.37 9.10 -28.31
C TYR A 132 33.42 8.37 -29.16
N VAL A 133 32.94 7.67 -30.18
CA VAL A 133 33.76 7.10 -31.24
C VAL A 133 33.45 7.91 -32.49
N PRO A 134 34.44 8.59 -33.09
CA PRO A 134 34.20 9.38 -34.30
C PRO A 134 33.72 8.48 -35.43
N ALA A 135 32.73 8.95 -36.18
CA ALA A 135 32.30 8.27 -37.39
C ALA A 135 33.42 8.40 -38.43
N SER A 136 34.02 7.28 -38.83
CA SER A 136 34.96 7.24 -39.93
C SER A 136 34.25 7.60 -41.23
N GLY A 137 34.62 8.74 -41.81
CA GLY A 137 34.37 9.10 -43.21
C GLY A 137 35.69 9.32 -43.90
#